data_AF-A0AAV4JLN3-F1
#
_entry.id   AF-A0AAV4JLN3-F1
#
_cell.length_a   1.000
_cell.length_b   1.000
_cell.length_c   1.000
_cell.angle_alpha   90.00
_cell.angle_beta   90.00
_cell.angle_gamma   90.00
#
_symmetry.space_group_name_H-M   'P 1'
#
loop_
_entity.id
_entity.type
_entity.pdbx_description
1 polymer ?
#
loop_
_entity_poly.entity_id
_entity_poly.type
_entity_poly.pdbx_seq_one_letter_code
_entity_poly.pdbx_strand_id
1 'polypeptide(L)'
;MLTDEMKTQRETTSAELLKHYEEEGEELIQRIVTGDESWIHHYNPESKRQSMEYRHKSSPSPMKFKVVASARKVMLTVFWE
;
A
#
# COMPACT_ATOMS: atom_id res chain seq x y z
N MET A 1 12.31 1.28 10.00
CA MET A 1 13.00 0.03 10.37
C MET A 1 12.22 -0.56 11.53
N LEU A 2 11.94 -1.86 11.54
CA LEU A 2 11.20 -2.51 12.63
C LEU A 2 12.10 -2.67 13.86
N THR A 3 11.55 -2.47 15.06
CA THR A 3 12.24 -2.81 16.32
C THR A 3 12.32 -4.33 16.47
N ASP A 4 13.20 -4.81 17.34
CA ASP A 4 13.32 -6.26 17.57
C ASP A 4 12.06 -6.83 18.22
N GLU A 5 11.41 -6.09 19.12
CA GLU A 5 10.11 -6.46 19.69
C GLU A 5 9.03 -6.62 18.59
N MET A 6 8.93 -5.67 17.64
CA MET A 6 7.99 -5.79 16.52
C MET A 6 8.26 -7.02 15.66
N LYS A 7 9.53 -7.41 15.49
CA LYS A 7 9.89 -8.62 14.73
C LYS A 7 9.45 -9.87 15.47
N THR A 8 9.78 -9.98 16.75
CA THR A 8 9.38 -11.11 17.59
C THR A 8 7.86 -11.25 17.62
N GLN A 9 7.12 -10.15 17.82
CA GLN A 9 5.66 -10.19 17.80
C GLN A 9 5.11 -10.70 16.47
N ARG A 10 5.66 -10.24 15.35
CA ARG A 10 5.24 -10.68 14.01
C ARG A 10 5.54 -12.16 13.78
N GLU A 11 6.72 -12.63 14.19
CA GLU A 11 7.12 -14.03 14.09
C GLU A 11 6.19 -14.95 14.88
N THR A 12 5.96 -14.64 16.16
CA THR A 12 5.04 -15.41 17.03
C THR A 12 3.64 -15.47 16.44
N THR A 13 3.09 -14.33 16.05
CA THR A 13 1.73 -14.26 15.47
C THR A 13 1.65 -15.07 14.17
N SER A 14 2.69 -15.01 13.33
CA SER A 14 2.71 -15.74 12.05
C SER A 14 2.80 -17.25 12.25
N ALA A 15 3.56 -17.72 13.25
CA ALA A 15 3.67 -19.13 13.59
C ALA A 15 2.34 -19.71 14.11
N GLU A 16 1.62 -18.95 14.94
CA GLU A 16 0.30 -19.35 15.43
C GLU A 16 -0.73 -19.44 14.30
N LEU A 17 -0.79 -18.43 13.44
CA LEU A 17 -1.69 -18.42 12.28
C LEU A 17 -1.38 -19.55 11.28
N LEU A 18 -0.08 -19.86 11.07
CA LEU A 18 0.32 -20.96 10.21
C LEU A 18 -0.16 -22.30 10.76
N LYS A 19 -0.01 -22.53 12.07
CA LYS A 19 -0.51 -23.75 12.72
C LYS A 19 -2.01 -23.92 12.53
N HIS A 20 -2.78 -22.84 12.68
CA HIS A 20 -4.23 -22.88 12.46
C HIS A 20 -4.57 -23.20 11.00
N TYR A 21 -3.81 -22.64 10.06
CA TYR A 21 -3.96 -22.95 8.64
C TYR A 21 -3.60 -24.41 8.31
N GLU A 22 -2.59 -24.99 8.97
CA GLU A 22 -2.26 -26.41 8.80
C GLU A 22 -3.38 -27.35 9.28
N GLU A 23 -4.19 -26.91 10.25
CA GLU A 23 -5.33 -27.67 10.78
C GLU A 23 -6.61 -27.53 9.93
N GLU A 24 -6.94 -26.31 9.48
CA GLU A 24 -8.22 -25.99 8.79
C GLU A 24 -8.08 -25.77 7.28
N GLY A 25 -6.87 -25.52 6.77
CA GLY A 25 -6.61 -25.25 5.36
C GLY A 25 -7.38 -24.05 4.81
N GLU A 26 -7.91 -24.19 3.59
CA GLU A 26 -8.62 -23.12 2.87
C GLU A 26 -9.94 -22.70 3.54
N GLU A 27 -10.55 -23.54 4.38
CA GLU A 27 -11.76 -23.16 5.11
C GLU A 27 -11.53 -21.98 6.05
N LEU A 28 -10.33 -21.88 6.63
CA LEU A 28 -9.94 -20.75 7.46
C LEU A 28 -9.94 -19.46 6.63
N ILE A 29 -9.33 -19.49 5.43
CA ILE A 29 -9.21 -18.32 4.56
C ILE A 29 -10.58 -17.84 4.09
N GLN A 30 -11.48 -18.76 3.73
CA GLN A 30 -12.85 -18.42 3.29
C GLN A 30 -13.72 -17.79 4.38
N ARG A 31 -13.32 -17.88 5.65
CA ARG A 31 -14.03 -17.26 6.79
C ARG A 31 -13.44 -15.90 7.18
N ILE A 32 -12.27 -15.53 6.65
CA ILE A 32 -11.60 -14.29 6.99
C ILE A 32 -12.21 -13.16 6.17
N VAL A 33 -12.92 -12.26 6.85
CA VAL A 33 -13.22 -10.93 6.31
C VAL A 33 -12.09 -9.99 6.72
N THR A 34 -11.45 -9.35 5.75
CA THR A 34 -10.42 -8.33 5.98
C THR A 34 -10.97 -6.93 5.71
N GLY A 35 -10.32 -5.91 6.26
CA GLY A 35 -10.66 -4.53 5.96
C GLY A 35 -9.52 -3.59 6.32
N ASP A 36 -9.48 -2.45 5.64
CA ASP A 36 -8.47 -1.41 5.86
C ASP A 36 -9.01 -0.03 5.48
N GLU A 37 -8.30 1.00 5.93
CA GLU A 37 -8.60 2.40 5.65
C GLU A 37 -7.47 3.07 4.87
N SER A 38 -7.82 3.80 3.82
CA SER A 38 -6.85 4.53 3.02
C SER A 38 -7.33 5.94 2.68
N TRP A 39 -6.40 6.88 2.53
CA TRP A 39 -6.70 8.24 2.11
C TRP A 39 -6.70 8.34 0.59
N ILE A 40 -7.83 8.79 0.02
CA ILE A 40 -7.93 9.12 -1.41
C ILE A 40 -7.89 10.63 -1.57
N HIS A 41 -6.85 11.12 -2.25
CA HIS A 41 -6.73 12.53 -2.60
C HIS A 41 -7.48 12.83 -3.89
N HIS A 42 -8.16 13.98 -3.97
CA HIS A 42 -8.82 14.43 -5.20
C HIS A 42 -7.82 14.63 -6.35
N TYR A 43 -6.61 15.05 -6.02
CA TYR A 43 -5.47 15.08 -6.94
C TYR A 43 -4.26 14.49 -6.25
N ASN A 44 -3.67 13.46 -6.87
CA ASN A 44 -2.39 12.89 -6.47
C ASN A 44 -1.35 13.22 -7.55
N PRO A 45 -0.24 13.90 -7.23
CA PRO A 45 0.79 14.19 -8.21
C PRO A 45 1.38 12.91 -8.78
N GLU A 46 1.64 12.90 -10.08
CA GLU A 46 2.38 11.82 -10.71
C GLU A 46 3.75 11.65 -10.06
N SER A 47 4.14 10.40 -9.82
CA SER A 47 5.51 10.10 -9.42
C SER A 47 6.50 10.55 -10.51
N LYS A 48 7.78 10.66 -10.14
CA LYS A 48 8.85 10.94 -11.13
C LYS A 48 8.84 9.96 -12.29
N ARG A 49 8.54 8.67 -12.01
CA ARG A 49 8.46 7.61 -13.02
C ARG A 49 7.26 7.80 -13.95
N GLN A 50 6.09 8.12 -13.41
CA GLN A 50 4.87 8.35 -14.20
C GLN A 50 4.99 9.59 -15.08
N SER A 51 5.56 10.68 -14.55
CA SER A 51 5.75 11.92 -15.30
C SER A 51 6.93 11.88 -16.28
N MET A 52 7.61 10.75 -16.48
CA MET A 52 8.72 10.69 -17.44
C MET A 52 8.20 10.75 -18.87
N GLU A 53 8.61 11.80 -19.58
CA GLU A 53 8.35 11.95 -21.01
C GLU A 53 9.55 11.47 -21.81
N TYR A 54 9.30 10.70 -22.88
CA TYR A 54 10.32 10.40 -23.88
C TYR A 54 10.54 11.64 -24.75
N ARG A 55 11.78 12.11 -24.84
CA ARG A 55 12.13 13.30 -25.61
C ARG A 55 13.44 13.11 -26.38
N HIS A 56 13.61 13.87 -27.46
CA HIS A 56 14.84 13.87 -28.23
C HIS A 56 15.99 14.52 -27.43
N LYS A 57 17.24 14.07 -27.66
CA LYS A 57 18.43 14.53 -26.91
C LYS A 57 18.67 16.04 -27.00
N SER A 58 18.27 16.67 -28.11
CA SER A 58 18.41 18.13 -28.31
C SER A 58 17.26 18.95 -27.73
N SER A 59 16.24 18.32 -27.15
CA SER A 59 15.11 19.05 -26.59
C SER A 59 15.47 19.72 -25.25
N PRO A 60 14.88 20.89 -24.93
CA PRO A 60 15.02 21.50 -23.61
C PRO A 60 14.53 20.55 -22.50
N SER A 61 15.13 20.68 -21.31
CA SER A 61 14.70 19.91 -20.15
C SER A 61 13.24 20.24 -19.77
N PRO A 62 12.43 19.23 -19.41
CA PRO A 62 11.06 19.48 -18.99
C PRO A 62 11.04 20.31 -17.72
N MET A 63 10.33 21.44 -17.75
CA MET A 63 10.09 22.24 -16.56
C MET A 63 8.97 21.59 -15.76
N LYS A 64 9.33 20.93 -14.65
CA LYS A 64 8.38 20.28 -13.75
C LYS A 64 8.19 21.13 -12.50
N PHE A 65 6.97 21.57 -12.25
CA PHE A 65 6.61 22.18 -10.97
C PHE A 65 6.50 21.10 -9.89
N LYS A 66 6.94 21.41 -8.67
CA LYS A 66 6.68 20.54 -7.53
C LYS A 66 5.20 20.65 -7.18
N VAL A 67 4.45 19.58 -7.43
CA VAL A 67 3.03 19.51 -7.06
C VAL A 67 2.89 18.59 -5.85
N VAL A 68 2.12 19.02 -4.86
CA VAL A 68 1.74 18.22 -3.70
C VAL A 68 0.34 17.64 -3.89
N ALA A 69 0.03 16.55 -3.20
CA ALA A 69 -1.33 16.01 -3.18
C ALA A 69 -2.31 17.07 -2.65
N SER A 70 -3.56 17.04 -3.14
CA SER A 70 -4.57 17.99 -2.70
C SER A 70 -4.82 17.87 -1.20
N ALA A 71 -5.01 19.02 -0.54
CA ALA A 71 -5.41 19.08 0.87
C ALA A 71 -6.80 18.45 1.09
N ARG A 72 -7.69 18.56 0.09
CA ARG A 72 -8.93 17.78 0.05
C ARG A 72 -8.61 16.31 -0.20
N LYS A 73 -9.06 15.47 0.71
CA LYS A 73 -8.99 14.02 0.64
C LYS A 73 -10.20 13.43 1.34
N VAL A 74 -10.57 12.22 0.92
CA VAL A 74 -11.62 11.42 1.55
C VAL A 74 -10.98 10.18 2.17
N MET A 75 -11.50 9.73 3.30
CA MET A 75 -11.11 8.45 3.89
C MET A 75 -11.97 7.37 3.24
N LEU A 76 -11.31 6.39 2.63
CA LEU A 76 -11.92 5.18 2.13
C LEU A 76 -11.78 4.11 3.21
N THR A 77 -12.88 3.49 3.60
CA THR A 77 -12.91 2.30 4.46
C THR A 77 -13.48 1.16 3.61
N VAL A 78 -12.75 0.04 3.50
CA VAL A 78 -13.16 -1.13 2.70
C VAL A 78 -13.11 -2.37 3.57
N PHE A 79 -14.09 -3.25 3.37
CA PHE A 79 -14.07 -4.63 3.85
C PHE A 79 -14.22 -5.58 2.66
N TRP A 80 -13.58 -6.75 2.73
CA TRP A 80 -13.58 -7.77 1.69
C TRP A 80 -13.58 -9.16 2.31
N GLU A 81 -14.30 -10.10 1.68
CA GLU A 81 -14.43 -11.52 2.05
C GLU A 81 -13.70 -12.45 1.07
#